data_AF-A0A0D3F2N6-F1
#
_entry.id   AF-A0A0D3F2N6-F1
#
_cell.length_a   1.000
_cell.length_b   1.000
_cell.length_c   1.000
_cell.angle_alpha   90.00
_cell.angle_beta   90.00
_cell.angle_gamma   90.00
#
_symmetry.space_group_name_H-M   'P 1'
#
loop_
_entity.id
_entity.type
_entity.pdbx_description
1 polymer ?
#
loop_
_entity_poly.entity_id
_entity_poly.type
_entity_poly.pdbx_seq_one_letter_code
_entity_poly.pdbx_strand_id
1 'polypeptide(L)'
;MAASGGGNGVVVVFDFDKTIIDCDSDNWVVDALGATARFDDLLRRLPWNSAIDAMMGELHAEGRTVEEVAASLRAAPLSPRVAAAVETARALGCELRVLSDANAFFVGAVLDHHGLAGCFSAVDTNPAAVDADGRLRILPYHGLPGHGCPLATCPPNMCKGKVMERIIDELSCGCGGAPAARRRRVVYVGDGRGDYCPSLKLTEMDYVMPRKGYPVWDLIAGGDRAAVRADVREWADFEDLEAVLLGIVAECLTSEHDDADDDGGEAAPPAECRALPATLASVQEAILPKAVHVPN
;
A
#
# COMPACT_ATOMS: atom_id res chain seq x y z
N MET A 1 -28.19 -4.70 16.83
CA MET A 1 -28.79 -4.65 15.49
C MET A 1 -27.67 -4.38 14.52
N ALA A 2 -27.32 -5.35 13.67
CA ALA A 2 -26.23 -5.22 12.72
C ALA A 2 -26.71 -4.33 11.57
N ALA A 3 -26.10 -3.16 11.41
CA ALA A 3 -26.26 -2.37 10.20
C ALA A 3 -25.61 -3.15 9.06
N SER A 4 -26.41 -3.54 8.07
CA SER A 4 -25.95 -4.03 6.78
C SER A 4 -25.22 -2.90 6.06
N GLY A 5 -23.93 -2.72 6.37
CA GLY A 5 -23.08 -1.69 5.79
C GLY A 5 -22.56 -2.11 4.42
N GLY A 6 -23.35 -1.86 3.37
CA GLY A 6 -22.77 -1.72 2.04
C GLY A 6 -21.95 -0.43 2.04
N GLY A 7 -20.62 -0.54 2.12
CA GLY A 7 -19.73 0.61 1.97
C GLY A 7 -19.90 1.28 0.61
N ASN A 8 -19.32 2.46 0.44
CA ASN A 8 -19.44 3.33 -0.75
C ASN A 8 -18.73 2.80 -2.02
N GLY A 9 -18.51 1.49 -2.12
CA GLY A 9 -17.82 0.87 -3.24
C GLY A 9 -16.32 1.15 -3.35
N VAL A 10 -15.73 2.00 -2.50
CA VAL A 10 -14.30 2.34 -2.51
C VAL A 10 -13.55 1.59 -1.43
N VAL A 11 -12.42 0.99 -1.82
CA VAL A 11 -11.48 0.30 -0.91
C VAL A 11 -10.13 0.99 -0.99
N VAL A 12 -9.64 1.50 0.13
CA VAL A 12 -8.31 2.11 0.22
C VAL A 12 -7.37 1.15 0.94
N VAL A 13 -6.29 0.78 0.26
CA VAL A 13 -5.25 -0.12 0.78
C VAL A 13 -3.98 0.69 0.97
N PHE A 14 -3.56 0.84 2.22
CA PHE A 14 -2.38 1.61 2.60
C PHE A 14 -1.19 0.70 2.87
N ASP A 15 -0.02 1.05 2.34
CA ASP A 15 1.21 0.72 3.03
C ASP A 15 1.30 1.46 4.37
N PHE A 16 2.21 1.04 5.24
CA PHE A 16 2.35 1.57 6.59
C PHE A 16 3.59 2.44 6.76
N ASP A 17 4.79 1.85 6.65
CA ASP A 17 6.04 2.58 6.78
C ASP A 17 6.16 3.63 5.67
N LYS A 18 6.64 4.83 6.01
CA LYS A 18 6.75 6.00 5.11
C LYS A 18 5.46 6.34 4.34
N THR A 19 4.31 5.84 4.77
CA THR A 19 3.00 6.07 4.15
C THR A 19 1.98 6.52 5.19
N ILE A 20 1.66 5.67 6.17
CA ILE A 20 0.84 6.06 7.33
C ILE A 20 1.70 6.82 8.35
N ILE A 21 2.90 6.30 8.64
CA ILE A 21 3.90 6.96 9.48
C ILE A 21 5.03 7.52 8.61
N ASP A 22 5.69 8.58 9.08
CA ASP A 22 6.82 9.22 8.36
C ASP A 22 8.18 8.65 8.76
N CYS A 23 8.24 7.34 8.97
CA CYS A 23 9.47 6.62 9.20
C CYS A 23 9.34 5.16 8.78
N ASP A 24 10.45 4.45 8.82
CA ASP A 24 10.49 2.99 8.77
C ASP A 24 10.45 2.47 10.22
N SER A 25 9.42 1.69 10.56
CA SER A 25 9.15 1.27 11.95
C SER A 25 10.24 0.37 12.53
N ASP A 26 10.85 -0.49 11.72
CA ASP A 26 11.97 -1.34 12.12
C ASP A 26 13.19 -0.49 12.51
N ASN A 27 13.62 0.40 11.61
CA ASN A 27 14.73 1.32 11.90
C ASN A 27 14.41 2.23 13.10
N TRP A 28 13.18 2.72 13.21
CA TRP A 28 12.76 3.56 14.33
C TRP A 28 12.95 2.87 15.68
N VAL A 29 12.49 1.62 15.81
CA VAL A 29 12.65 0.82 17.04
C VAL A 29 14.12 0.56 17.33
N VAL A 30 14.87 0.14 16.31
CA VAL A 30 16.29 -0.20 16.44
C VAL A 30 17.11 1.00 16.88
N ASP A 31 16.89 2.16 16.29
CA ASP A 31 17.58 3.41 16.63
C ASP A 31 17.22 3.87 18.04
N ALA A 32 15.93 3.87 18.37
CA ALA A 32 15.44 4.28 19.69
C ALA A 32 16.00 3.42 20.84
N LEU A 33 16.29 2.14 20.56
CA LEU A 33 16.85 1.20 21.52
C LEU A 33 18.38 1.08 21.44
N GLY A 34 19.04 1.89 20.61
CA GLY A 34 20.49 1.94 20.49
C GLY A 34 21.11 0.69 19.88
N ALA A 35 20.41 0.05 18.93
CA ALA A 35 20.81 -1.21 18.33
C ALA A 35 21.23 -1.11 16.86
N THR A 36 21.27 0.09 16.27
CA THR A 36 21.57 0.35 14.84
C THR A 36 22.78 -0.43 14.33
N ALA A 37 23.93 -0.30 14.98
CA ALA A 37 25.16 -0.95 14.52
C ALA A 37 25.09 -2.49 14.53
N ARG A 38 24.28 -3.08 15.43
CA ARG A 38 24.06 -4.53 15.48
C ARG A 38 23.09 -4.97 14.41
N PHE A 39 22.03 -4.19 14.19
CA PHE A 39 21.08 -4.44 13.12
C PHE A 39 21.76 -4.38 11.74
N ASP A 40 22.64 -3.39 11.50
CA ASP A 40 23.46 -3.30 10.30
C ASP A 40 24.35 -4.54 10.09
N ASP A 41 24.86 -5.15 11.17
CA ASP A 41 25.61 -6.40 11.09
C ASP A 41 24.73 -7.61 10.76
N LEU A 42 23.51 -7.66 11.29
CA LEU A 42 22.52 -8.69 10.95
C LEU A 42 22.09 -8.59 9.48
N LEU A 43 21.84 -7.38 8.97
CA LEU A 43 21.45 -7.15 7.57
C LEU A 43 22.52 -7.57 6.56
N ARG A 44 23.80 -7.62 6.96
CA ARG A 44 24.88 -8.18 6.12
C ARG A 44 24.79 -9.70 5.93
N ARG A 45 24.00 -10.40 6.74
CA ARG A 45 23.97 -11.87 6.82
C ARG A 45 22.58 -12.47 6.66
N LEU A 46 21.53 -11.69 6.92
CA LEU A 46 20.15 -12.13 6.97
C LEU A 46 19.26 -11.24 6.08
N PRO A 47 18.20 -11.80 5.46
CA PRO A 47 17.13 -10.99 4.91
C PRO A 47 16.49 -10.10 5.99
N TRP A 48 15.99 -8.93 5.59
CA TRP A 48 15.46 -7.90 6.51
C TRP A 48 14.52 -8.44 7.59
N ASN A 49 13.46 -9.16 7.21
CA ASN A 49 12.49 -9.75 8.15
C ASN A 49 13.15 -10.71 9.19
N SER A 50 14.13 -11.50 8.76
CA SER A 50 14.86 -12.38 9.67
C SER A 50 15.88 -11.61 10.53
N ALA A 51 16.44 -10.52 10.00
CA ALA A 51 17.31 -9.64 10.75
C ALA A 51 16.54 -8.94 11.88
N ILE A 52 15.33 -8.45 11.63
CA ILE A 52 14.54 -7.79 12.68
C ILE A 52 14.05 -8.78 13.74
N ASP A 53 13.62 -10.00 13.39
CA ASP A 53 13.31 -11.06 14.38
C ASP A 53 14.53 -11.41 15.24
N ALA A 54 15.72 -11.52 14.62
CA ALA A 54 16.97 -11.76 15.33
C ALA A 54 17.29 -10.59 16.28
N MET A 55 17.11 -9.36 15.82
CA MET A 55 17.37 -8.16 16.60
C MET A 55 16.45 -8.04 17.82
N MET A 56 15.16 -8.36 17.67
CA MET A 56 14.23 -8.44 18.80
C MET A 56 14.70 -9.48 19.84
N GLY A 57 15.34 -10.56 19.38
CA GLY A 57 15.96 -11.55 20.26
C GLY A 57 17.16 -11.04 21.03
N GLU A 58 18.07 -10.32 20.38
CA GLU A 58 19.23 -9.73 21.05
C GLU A 58 18.82 -8.65 22.06
N LEU A 59 17.85 -7.80 21.70
CA LEU A 59 17.30 -6.79 22.62
C LEU A 59 16.65 -7.44 23.84
N HIS A 60 15.88 -8.50 23.64
CA HIS A 60 15.29 -9.26 24.74
C HIS A 60 16.37 -9.88 25.65
N ALA A 61 17.44 -10.44 25.07
CA ALA A 61 18.56 -11.00 25.84
C ALA A 61 19.30 -9.94 26.69
N GLU A 62 19.23 -8.67 26.31
CA GLU A 62 19.73 -7.52 27.08
C GLU A 62 18.76 -7.03 28.16
N GLY A 63 17.59 -7.67 28.30
CA GLY A 63 16.56 -7.31 29.26
C GLY A 63 15.60 -6.25 28.77
N ARG A 64 15.59 -5.90 27.46
CA ARG A 64 14.57 -5.03 26.90
C ARG A 64 13.22 -5.73 26.86
N THR A 65 12.21 -5.01 27.29
CA THR A 65 10.82 -5.46 27.36
C THR A 65 10.07 -5.13 26.08
N VAL A 66 9.00 -5.88 25.80
CA VAL A 66 8.13 -5.61 24.66
C VAL A 66 7.39 -4.28 24.85
N GLU A 67 7.15 -3.88 26.09
CA GLU A 67 6.58 -2.59 26.46
C GLU A 67 7.50 -1.41 26.10
N GLU A 68 8.82 -1.56 26.22
CA GLU A 68 9.80 -0.57 25.75
C GLU A 68 9.78 -0.44 24.22
N VAL A 69 9.66 -1.57 23.50
CA VAL A 69 9.50 -1.59 22.04
C VAL A 69 8.20 -0.88 21.64
N ALA A 70 7.08 -1.21 22.30
CA ALA A 70 5.81 -0.54 22.05
C ALA A 70 5.89 0.96 22.40
N ALA A 71 6.62 1.34 23.45
CA ALA A 71 6.79 2.73 23.84
C ALA A 71 7.56 3.55 22.81
N SER A 72 8.59 3.00 22.17
CA SER A 72 9.29 3.69 21.08
C SER A 72 8.38 3.90 19.88
N LEU A 73 7.59 2.89 19.51
CA LEU A 73 6.62 2.98 18.40
C LEU A 73 5.55 4.04 18.62
N ARG A 74 5.09 4.26 19.87
CA ARG A 74 4.15 5.35 20.19
C ARG A 74 4.71 6.75 19.91
N ALA A 75 6.03 6.89 19.85
CA ALA A 75 6.69 8.15 19.49
C ALA A 75 6.95 8.28 17.98
N ALA A 76 6.63 7.25 17.16
CA ALA A 76 6.83 7.30 15.73
C ALA A 76 6.00 8.45 15.11
N PRO A 77 6.56 9.20 14.15
CA PRO A 77 5.88 10.34 13.55
C PRO A 77 4.69 9.90 12.71
N LEU A 78 3.47 10.27 13.12
CA LEU A 78 2.26 10.16 12.33
C LEU A 78 1.69 11.55 12.10
N SER A 79 1.59 11.96 10.83
CA SER A 79 1.07 13.29 10.49
C SER A 79 -0.43 13.39 10.80
N PRO A 80 -0.90 14.46 11.49
CA PRO A 80 -2.33 14.67 11.71
C PRO A 80 -3.16 14.68 10.42
N ARG A 81 -2.54 15.03 9.28
CA ARG A 81 -3.14 15.00 7.94
C ARG A 81 -3.49 13.58 7.49
N VAL A 82 -2.63 12.61 7.77
CA VAL A 82 -2.89 11.20 7.49
C VAL A 82 -4.03 10.68 8.36
N ALA A 83 -4.02 11.01 9.65
CA ALA A 83 -5.11 10.63 10.56
C ALA A 83 -6.45 11.20 10.07
N ALA A 84 -6.49 12.49 9.72
CA ALA A 84 -7.68 13.14 9.17
C ALA A 84 -8.15 12.49 7.87
N ALA A 85 -7.24 12.13 6.96
CA ALA A 85 -7.57 11.47 5.70
C ALA A 85 -8.18 10.07 5.94
N VAL A 86 -7.60 9.28 6.84
CA VAL A 86 -8.11 7.95 7.25
C VAL A 86 -9.50 8.07 7.87
N GLU A 87 -9.68 8.95 8.84
CA GLU A 87 -10.97 9.16 9.52
C GLU A 87 -12.05 9.66 8.55
N THR A 88 -11.70 10.60 7.68
CA THR A 88 -12.63 11.16 6.68
C THR A 88 -13.01 10.13 5.63
N ALA A 89 -12.05 9.38 5.07
CA ALA A 89 -12.35 8.32 4.11
C ALA A 89 -13.27 7.26 4.71
N ARG A 90 -13.04 6.86 5.97
CA ARG A 90 -13.94 5.96 6.69
C ARG A 90 -15.32 6.57 6.92
N ALA A 91 -15.40 7.84 7.31
CA ALA A 91 -16.68 8.52 7.51
C ALA A 91 -17.50 8.63 6.22
N LEU A 92 -16.82 8.70 5.06
CA LEU A 92 -17.42 8.66 3.73
C LEU A 92 -17.85 7.25 3.30
N GLY A 93 -17.62 6.22 4.13
CA GLY A 93 -18.05 4.85 3.88
C GLY A 93 -17.03 3.98 3.13
N CYS A 94 -15.78 4.44 2.98
CA CYS A 94 -14.71 3.64 2.38
C CYS A 94 -14.35 2.45 3.29
N GLU A 95 -14.06 1.30 2.67
CA GLU A 95 -13.38 0.21 3.36
C GLU A 95 -11.88 0.50 3.38
N LEU A 96 -11.27 0.56 4.57
CA LEU A 96 -9.83 0.82 4.70
C LEU A 96 -9.11 -0.46 5.09
N ARG A 97 -7.96 -0.73 4.49
CA ARG A 97 -7.08 -1.86 4.81
C ARG A 97 -5.62 -1.41 4.88
N VAL A 98 -4.82 -2.13 5.66
CA VAL A 98 -3.35 -2.01 5.63
C VAL A 98 -2.76 -3.22 4.91
N LEU A 99 -1.83 -2.99 4.00
CA LEU A 99 -1.00 -4.00 3.35
C LEU A 99 0.48 -3.61 3.48
N SER A 100 1.16 -4.15 4.49
CA SER A 100 2.48 -3.67 4.89
C SER A 100 3.50 -4.79 5.05
N ASP A 101 4.74 -4.53 4.65
CA ASP A 101 5.88 -5.41 4.91
C ASP A 101 6.54 -5.19 6.29
N ALA A 102 5.94 -4.34 7.14
CA ALA A 102 6.27 -4.23 8.56
C ALA A 102 5.86 -5.52 9.31
N ASN A 103 5.43 -5.41 10.56
CA ASN A 103 4.92 -6.56 11.31
C ASN A 103 3.71 -6.21 12.18
N ALA A 104 2.91 -7.22 12.53
CA ALA A 104 1.62 -7.04 13.20
C ALA A 104 1.73 -6.34 14.56
N PHE A 105 2.83 -6.56 15.29
CA PHE A 105 3.07 -5.89 16.58
C PHE A 105 3.35 -4.41 16.38
N PHE A 106 4.17 -4.05 15.39
CA PHE A 106 4.56 -2.66 15.13
C PHE A 106 3.39 -1.84 14.60
N VAL A 107 2.70 -2.37 13.58
CA VAL A 107 1.50 -1.74 13.02
C VAL A 107 0.44 -1.56 14.10
N GLY A 108 0.17 -2.62 14.89
CA GLY A 108 -0.81 -2.56 15.97
C GLY A 108 -0.48 -1.49 17.02
N ALA A 109 0.75 -1.46 17.53
CA ALA A 109 1.16 -0.53 18.58
C ALA A 109 0.96 0.95 18.18
N VAL A 110 1.26 1.29 16.92
CA VAL A 110 1.07 2.65 16.40
C VAL A 110 -0.41 2.94 16.18
N LEU A 111 -1.14 2.07 15.47
CA LEU A 111 -2.55 2.30 15.14
C LEU A 111 -3.41 2.40 16.41
N ASP A 112 -3.14 1.58 17.43
CA ASP A 112 -3.84 1.63 18.71
C ASP A 112 -3.54 2.94 19.46
N HIS A 113 -2.28 3.39 19.46
CA HIS A 113 -1.89 4.63 20.12
C HIS A 113 -2.59 5.86 19.56
N HIS A 114 -2.73 5.91 18.23
CA HIS A 114 -3.38 7.02 17.54
C HIS A 114 -4.90 6.85 17.40
N GLY A 115 -5.49 5.78 17.94
CA GLY A 115 -6.94 5.52 17.84
C GLY A 115 -7.42 5.15 16.43
N LEU A 116 -6.50 4.79 15.53
CA LEU A 116 -6.79 4.50 14.13
C LEU A 116 -7.08 3.02 13.87
N ALA A 117 -6.75 2.11 14.80
CA ALA A 117 -6.96 0.67 14.61
C ALA A 117 -8.41 0.33 14.24
N GLY A 118 -9.38 0.99 14.88
CA GLY A 118 -10.81 0.81 14.58
C GLY A 118 -11.23 1.28 13.19
N CYS A 119 -10.38 2.02 12.47
CA CYS A 119 -10.67 2.51 11.13
C CYS A 119 -10.45 1.46 10.04
N PHE A 120 -9.53 0.52 10.27
CA PHE A 120 -9.14 -0.48 9.28
C PHE A 120 -9.94 -1.78 9.46
N SER A 121 -10.47 -2.29 8.35
CA SER A 121 -11.22 -3.55 8.28
C SER A 121 -10.32 -4.79 8.27
N ALA A 122 -9.08 -4.63 7.79
CA ALA A 122 -8.07 -5.68 7.74
C ALA A 122 -6.66 -5.09 7.78
N VAL A 123 -5.72 -5.85 8.36
CA VAL A 123 -4.29 -5.55 8.37
C VAL A 123 -3.57 -6.81 7.90
N ASP A 124 -3.03 -6.75 6.69
CA ASP A 124 -2.22 -7.81 6.10
C ASP A 124 -0.74 -7.43 6.22
N THR A 125 -0.02 -8.11 7.10
CA THR A 125 1.39 -7.85 7.38
C THR A 125 2.08 -9.06 8.00
N ASN A 126 3.41 -9.04 8.09
CA ASN A 126 4.18 -10.15 8.66
C ASN A 126 3.68 -10.48 10.09
N PRO A 127 3.35 -11.75 10.39
CA PRO A 127 2.88 -12.13 11.71
C PRO A 127 3.90 -11.80 12.80
N ALA A 128 3.41 -11.30 13.93
CA ALA A 128 4.25 -11.09 15.11
C ALA A 128 3.49 -11.46 16.38
N ALA A 129 4.20 -12.06 17.33
CA ALA A 129 3.64 -12.45 18.63
C ALA A 129 4.74 -12.46 19.69
N VAL A 130 4.36 -12.15 20.93
CA VAL A 130 5.24 -12.35 22.09
C VAL A 130 5.19 -13.83 22.48
N ASP A 131 6.35 -14.46 22.57
CA ASP A 131 6.46 -15.87 22.98
C ASP A 131 6.38 -16.05 24.51
N ALA A 132 6.47 -17.31 24.95
CA ALA A 132 6.35 -17.66 26.37
C ALA A 132 7.48 -17.08 27.25
N ASP A 133 8.62 -16.71 26.66
CA ASP A 133 9.76 -16.12 27.34
C ASP A 133 9.69 -14.58 27.36
N GLY A 134 8.67 -14.00 26.72
CA GLY A 134 8.50 -12.54 26.62
C GLY A 134 9.29 -11.91 25.48
N ARG A 135 9.82 -12.71 24.54
CA ARG A 135 10.49 -12.20 23.34
C ARG A 135 9.47 -11.93 22.25
N LEU A 136 9.61 -10.80 21.56
CA LEU A 136 8.87 -10.55 20.33
C LEU A 136 9.42 -11.43 19.20
N ARG A 137 8.54 -12.23 18.61
CA ARG A 137 8.81 -13.06 17.44
C ARG A 137 8.14 -12.47 16.22
N ILE A 138 8.89 -12.33 15.13
CA ILE A 138 8.43 -11.85 13.82
C ILE A 138 8.67 -12.96 12.81
N LEU A 139 7.63 -13.28 12.03
CA LEU A 139 7.65 -14.37 11.05
C LEU A 139 7.35 -13.83 9.65
N PRO A 140 7.87 -14.45 8.58
CA PRO A 140 7.52 -14.03 7.23
C PRO A 140 6.04 -14.33 6.94
N TYR A 141 5.37 -13.42 6.23
CA TYR A 141 4.00 -13.61 5.79
C TYR A 141 3.85 -14.83 4.86
N HIS A 142 4.74 -14.95 3.88
CA HIS A 142 4.85 -16.13 3.03
C HIS A 142 5.94 -17.06 3.58
N GLY A 143 5.51 -18.19 4.14
CA GLY A 143 6.43 -19.24 4.61
C GLY A 143 7.20 -19.93 3.49
N LEU A 144 7.99 -20.94 3.83
CA LEU A 144 8.75 -21.75 2.86
C LEU A 144 7.80 -22.50 1.90
N PRO A 145 8.13 -22.63 0.59
CA PRO A 145 9.39 -22.28 -0.09
C PRO A 145 9.51 -20.81 -0.54
N GLY A 146 8.72 -19.91 0.04
CA GLY A 146 8.59 -18.51 -0.36
C GLY A 146 7.37 -18.30 -1.23
N HIS A 147 7.22 -17.09 -1.77
CA HIS A 147 6.03 -16.71 -2.52
C HIS A 147 6.14 -16.93 -4.03
N GLY A 148 7.29 -17.30 -4.59
CA GLY A 148 7.44 -17.60 -6.02
C GLY A 148 7.06 -16.47 -6.99
N CYS A 149 7.19 -15.20 -6.56
CA CYS A 149 6.95 -14.04 -7.44
C CYS A 149 8.24 -13.77 -8.23
N PRO A 150 8.17 -13.54 -9.55
CA PRO A 150 9.35 -13.29 -10.36
C PRO A 150 9.92 -11.86 -10.20
N LEU A 151 9.18 -10.94 -9.57
CA LEU A 151 9.62 -9.55 -9.42
C LEU A 151 10.68 -9.43 -8.32
N ALA A 152 11.84 -8.91 -8.70
CA ALA A 152 12.94 -8.62 -7.79
C ALA A 152 12.64 -7.49 -6.77
N THR A 153 11.53 -6.78 -6.95
CA THR A 153 11.07 -5.76 -6.01
C THR A 153 10.34 -6.36 -4.80
N CYS A 154 9.90 -7.63 -4.88
CA CYS A 154 9.26 -8.31 -3.78
C CYS A 154 10.31 -8.87 -2.81
N PRO A 155 10.26 -8.51 -1.52
CA PRO A 155 11.11 -9.11 -0.52
C PRO A 155 10.67 -10.55 -0.22
N PRO A 156 11.58 -11.43 0.21
CA PRO A 156 11.34 -12.87 0.29
C PRO A 156 10.24 -13.26 1.28
N ASN A 157 10.01 -12.43 2.30
CA ASN A 157 9.04 -12.65 3.37
C ASN A 157 7.61 -12.29 2.96
N MET A 158 7.39 -11.28 2.10
CA MET A 158 6.05 -10.84 1.73
C MET A 158 5.98 -10.27 0.31
N CYS A 159 5.15 -10.89 -0.54
CA CYS A 159 4.75 -10.33 -1.82
C CYS A 159 3.40 -9.65 -1.66
N LYS A 160 3.42 -8.32 -1.53
CA LYS A 160 2.19 -7.52 -1.45
C LYS A 160 1.29 -7.71 -2.67
N GLY A 161 1.83 -7.91 -3.87
CA GLY A 161 0.99 -8.15 -5.05
C GLY A 161 0.17 -9.45 -5.00
N LYS A 162 0.69 -10.52 -4.40
CA LYS A 162 -0.11 -11.75 -4.20
C LYS A 162 -1.22 -11.56 -3.16
N VAL A 163 -0.94 -10.76 -2.13
CA VAL A 163 -1.96 -10.41 -1.14
C VAL A 163 -3.02 -9.49 -1.77
N MET A 164 -2.60 -8.55 -2.62
CA MET A 164 -3.51 -7.68 -3.38
C MET A 164 -4.43 -8.47 -4.32
N GLU A 165 -3.92 -9.50 -5.00
CA GLU A 165 -4.76 -10.43 -5.79
C GLU A 165 -5.84 -11.08 -4.91
N ARG A 166 -5.47 -11.60 -3.73
CA ARG A 166 -6.44 -12.16 -2.77
C ARG A 166 -7.47 -11.11 -2.32
N ILE A 167 -7.03 -9.88 -2.02
CA ILE A 167 -7.93 -8.78 -1.65
C ILE A 167 -8.92 -8.52 -2.78
N ILE A 168 -8.47 -8.41 -4.03
CA ILE A 168 -9.35 -8.18 -5.19
C ILE A 168 -10.36 -9.32 -5.36
N ASP A 169 -9.92 -10.57 -5.18
CA ASP A 169 -10.80 -11.74 -5.24
C ASP A 169 -11.87 -11.70 -4.12
N GLU A 170 -11.48 -11.39 -2.88
CA GLU A 170 -12.40 -11.22 -1.74
C GLU A 170 -13.46 -10.15 -2.03
N LEU A 171 -13.03 -9.00 -2.57
CA LEU A 171 -13.91 -7.89 -2.94
C LEU A 171 -14.88 -8.27 -4.07
N SER A 172 -14.48 -9.21 -4.93
CA SER A 172 -15.28 -9.72 -6.06
C SER A 172 -16.20 -10.88 -5.67
N CYS A 173 -15.94 -11.58 -4.57
CA CYS A 173 -16.77 -12.69 -4.08
C CYS A 173 -17.74 -12.28 -2.95
N GLY A 174 -17.43 -11.21 -2.20
CA GLY A 174 -18.25 -10.71 -1.08
C GLY A 174 -19.60 -10.11 -1.51
N CYS A 175 -19.82 -9.91 -2.81
CA CYS A 175 -21.08 -9.52 -3.41
C CYS A 175 -22.01 -10.74 -3.55
N GLY A 176 -22.59 -11.17 -2.43
CA GLY A 176 -23.44 -12.35 -2.34
C GLY A 176 -24.58 -12.35 -3.37
N GLY A 177 -24.41 -13.11 -4.45
CA GLY A 177 -25.46 -13.66 -5.34
C GLY A 177 -26.42 -12.67 -6.01
N ALA A 178 -26.35 -11.37 -5.71
CA ALA A 178 -27.19 -10.36 -6.32
C ALA A 178 -26.65 -10.05 -7.72
N PRO A 179 -27.47 -10.20 -8.78
CA PRO A 179 -27.09 -9.74 -10.10
C PRO A 179 -27.00 -8.21 -10.03
N ALA A 180 -25.80 -7.67 -10.26
CA ALA A 180 -25.43 -6.24 -10.23
C ALA A 180 -24.87 -5.65 -8.91
N ALA A 181 -24.11 -6.41 -8.10
CA ALA A 181 -23.18 -5.73 -7.20
C ALA A 181 -22.03 -5.11 -8.02
N ARG A 182 -22.06 -3.79 -8.16
CA ARG A 182 -21.07 -2.99 -8.91
C ARG A 182 -19.65 -3.28 -8.42
N ARG A 183 -18.70 -3.37 -9.37
CA ARG A 183 -17.27 -3.61 -9.07
C ARG A 183 -16.77 -2.50 -8.13
N ARG A 184 -16.14 -2.89 -7.02
CA ARG A 184 -15.50 -1.95 -6.09
C ARG A 184 -14.25 -1.33 -6.72
N ARG A 185 -13.99 -0.05 -6.45
CA ARG A 185 -12.78 0.65 -6.89
C ARG A 185 -11.71 0.58 -5.81
N VAL A 186 -10.50 0.22 -6.20
CA VAL A 186 -9.36 0.12 -5.27
C VAL A 186 -8.46 1.34 -5.42
N VAL A 187 -8.04 1.91 -4.28
CA VAL A 187 -6.99 2.94 -4.21
C VAL A 187 -5.83 2.34 -3.41
N TYR A 188 -4.68 2.14 -4.05
CA TYR A 188 -3.47 1.66 -3.38
C TYR A 188 -2.52 2.82 -3.08
N VAL A 189 -2.10 3.00 -1.82
CA VAL A 189 -1.22 4.09 -1.38
C VAL A 189 0.07 3.50 -0.83
N GLY A 190 1.24 3.95 -1.32
CA GLY A 190 2.53 3.43 -0.85
C GLY A 190 3.74 4.21 -1.35
N ASP A 191 4.93 3.85 -0.87
CA ASP A 191 6.20 4.54 -1.17
C ASP A 191 7.32 3.61 -1.69
N GLY A 192 7.37 2.36 -1.21
CA GLY A 192 8.53 1.51 -1.28
C GLY A 192 8.61 0.63 -2.53
N ARG A 193 9.75 -0.06 -2.71
CA ARG A 193 9.93 -0.99 -3.85
C ARG A 193 8.88 -2.10 -3.84
N GLY A 194 8.50 -2.58 -2.66
CA GLY A 194 7.49 -3.63 -2.48
C GLY A 194 6.10 -3.26 -2.99
N ASP A 195 5.81 -1.97 -3.14
CA ASP A 195 4.52 -1.43 -3.59
C ASP A 195 4.36 -1.42 -5.11
N TYR A 196 5.44 -1.64 -5.85
CA TYR A 196 5.35 -1.79 -7.31
C TYR A 196 4.56 -3.04 -7.71
N CYS A 197 4.74 -4.16 -7.00
CA CYS A 197 4.05 -5.41 -7.32
C CYS A 197 2.51 -5.33 -7.20
N PRO A 198 1.91 -4.82 -6.11
CA PRO A 198 0.45 -4.64 -6.03
C PRO A 198 -0.08 -3.64 -7.06
N SER A 199 0.68 -2.61 -7.42
CA SER A 199 0.31 -1.64 -8.46
C SER A 199 0.05 -2.29 -9.84
N LEU A 200 0.76 -3.38 -10.16
CA LEU A 200 0.58 -4.15 -11.40
C LEU A 200 -0.68 -5.02 -11.41
N LYS A 201 -1.35 -5.18 -10.26
CA LYS A 201 -2.56 -6.02 -10.12
C LYS A 201 -3.85 -5.26 -10.36
N LEU A 202 -3.75 -3.94 -10.30
CA LEU A 202 -4.86 -3.02 -10.47
C LEU A 202 -5.28 -2.90 -11.95
N THR A 203 -6.48 -2.39 -12.17
CA THR A 203 -7.08 -2.16 -13.49
C THR A 203 -7.24 -0.67 -13.76
N GLU A 204 -7.64 -0.32 -14.97
CA GLU A 204 -8.00 1.04 -15.40
C GLU A 204 -9.12 1.70 -14.58
N MET A 205 -9.88 0.94 -13.78
CA MET A 205 -10.91 1.45 -12.86
C MET A 205 -10.38 1.77 -11.46
N ASP A 206 -9.12 1.44 -11.20
CA ASP A 206 -8.46 1.55 -9.89
C ASP A 206 -7.40 2.65 -9.91
N TYR A 207 -6.92 3.00 -8.74
CA TYR A 207 -5.96 4.08 -8.52
C TYR A 207 -4.73 3.57 -7.78
N VAL A 208 -3.57 4.13 -8.12
CA VAL A 208 -2.35 4.01 -7.33
C VAL A 208 -1.84 5.40 -6.97
N MET A 209 -1.48 5.57 -5.71
CA MET A 209 -0.95 6.78 -5.12
C MET A 209 0.50 6.57 -4.67
N PRO A 210 1.47 6.64 -5.60
CA PRO A 210 2.88 6.52 -5.27
C PRO A 210 3.42 7.78 -4.58
N ARG A 211 4.17 7.61 -3.48
CA ARG A 211 4.89 8.72 -2.85
C ARG A 211 6.01 9.21 -3.75
N LYS A 212 5.97 10.48 -4.15
CA LYS A 212 6.94 11.11 -5.03
C LYS A 212 8.31 11.20 -4.35
N GLY A 213 9.36 10.86 -5.09
CA GLY A 213 10.73 10.81 -4.56
C GLY A 213 11.05 9.54 -3.78
N TYR A 214 10.15 8.55 -3.78
CA TYR A 214 10.37 7.23 -3.19
C TYR A 214 10.37 6.14 -4.28
N PRO A 215 10.90 4.93 -3.98
CA PRO A 215 11.19 3.96 -5.02
C PRO A 215 10.00 3.50 -5.87
N VAL A 216 8.78 3.46 -5.32
CA VAL A 216 7.59 3.08 -6.12
C VAL A 216 7.32 4.08 -7.24
N TRP A 217 7.50 5.38 -6.96
CA TRP A 217 7.35 6.44 -7.95
C TRP A 217 8.35 6.27 -9.08
N ASP A 218 9.63 6.07 -8.76
CA ASP A 218 10.69 5.90 -9.76
C ASP A 218 10.47 4.65 -10.62
N LEU A 219 9.98 3.56 -10.03
CA LEU A 219 9.67 2.33 -10.76
C LEU A 219 8.50 2.50 -11.73
N ILE A 220 7.45 3.24 -11.33
CA ILE A 220 6.29 3.51 -12.19
C ILE A 220 6.64 4.52 -13.28
N ALA A 221 7.35 5.60 -12.93
CA ALA A 221 7.69 6.68 -13.85
C ALA A 221 8.83 6.30 -14.82
N GLY A 222 9.80 5.51 -14.37
CA GLY A 222 10.93 5.06 -15.18
C GLY A 222 10.73 3.70 -15.87
N GLY A 223 9.66 2.98 -15.53
CA GLY A 223 9.32 1.67 -16.10
C GLY A 223 8.41 1.74 -17.32
N ASP A 224 7.87 0.59 -17.70
CA ASP A 224 6.79 0.52 -18.69
C ASP A 224 5.48 1.02 -18.06
N ARG A 225 5.12 2.28 -18.33
CA ARG A 225 3.90 2.90 -17.80
C ARG A 225 2.63 2.11 -18.17
N ALA A 226 2.63 1.37 -19.28
CA ALA A 226 1.51 0.53 -19.70
C ALA A 226 1.35 -0.73 -18.83
N ALA A 227 2.38 -1.13 -18.08
CA ALA A 227 2.29 -2.25 -17.15
C ALA A 227 1.43 -1.92 -15.92
N VAL A 228 1.36 -0.64 -15.53
CA VAL A 228 0.47 -0.15 -14.47
C VAL A 228 -0.79 0.40 -15.12
N ARG A 229 -1.84 -0.41 -15.18
CA ARG A 229 -3.11 -0.01 -15.83
C ARG A 229 -3.91 1.01 -15.04
N ALA A 230 -3.72 1.05 -13.72
CA ALA A 230 -4.40 2.00 -12.84
C ALA A 230 -4.07 3.46 -13.16
N ASP A 231 -5.01 4.34 -12.80
CA ASP A 231 -4.77 5.77 -12.76
C ASP A 231 -3.73 6.07 -11.68
N VAL A 232 -2.67 6.79 -12.04
CA VAL A 232 -1.55 7.10 -11.14
C VAL A 232 -1.71 8.54 -10.67
N ARG A 233 -1.86 8.73 -9.38
CA ARG A 233 -2.05 10.04 -8.73
C ARG A 233 -1.01 10.20 -7.61
N GLU A 234 0.15 10.76 -7.92
CA GLU A 234 1.22 10.90 -6.94
C GLU A 234 0.93 11.90 -5.81
N TRP A 235 1.66 11.75 -4.71
CA TRP A 235 1.65 12.69 -3.58
C TRP A 235 3.09 12.97 -3.13
N ALA A 236 3.42 14.20 -2.75
CA ALA A 236 4.78 14.55 -2.31
C ALA A 236 4.92 14.67 -0.79
N ASP A 237 3.87 15.13 -0.11
CA ASP A 237 3.80 15.27 1.34
C ASP A 237 2.43 14.87 1.89
N PHE A 238 2.23 14.97 3.21
CA PHE A 238 0.99 14.51 3.82
C PHE A 238 -0.21 15.42 3.58
N GLU A 239 0.00 16.67 3.17
CA GLU A 239 -1.10 17.54 2.74
C GLU A 239 -1.56 17.12 1.34
N ASP A 240 -0.62 16.81 0.44
CA ASP A 240 -0.90 16.19 -0.85
C ASP A 240 -1.60 14.84 -0.69
N LEU A 241 -1.13 13.97 0.21
CA LEU A 241 -1.75 12.66 0.45
C LEU A 241 -3.22 12.82 0.82
N GLU A 242 -3.53 13.70 1.78
CA GLU A 242 -4.90 13.99 2.20
C GLU A 242 -5.73 14.50 1.02
N ALA A 243 -5.24 15.50 0.30
CA ALA A 243 -5.95 16.13 -0.81
C ALA A 243 -6.21 15.16 -1.98
N VAL A 244 -5.19 14.40 -2.39
CA VAL A 244 -5.30 13.46 -3.52
C VAL A 244 -6.22 12.30 -3.16
N LEU A 245 -6.07 11.71 -1.97
CA LEU A 245 -6.91 10.60 -1.54
C LEU A 245 -8.39 11.00 -1.50
N LEU A 246 -8.70 12.11 -0.83
CA LEU A 246 -10.08 12.57 -0.69
C LEU A 246 -10.65 13.06 -2.03
N GLY A 247 -9.81 13.59 -2.92
CA GLY A 247 -10.19 13.90 -4.30
C GLY A 247 -10.62 12.65 -5.07
N ILE A 248 -9.82 11.58 -5.04
CA ILE A 248 -10.16 10.30 -5.67
C ILE A 248 -11.45 9.72 -5.08
N VAL A 249 -11.60 9.76 -3.75
CA VAL A 249 -12.83 9.29 -3.09
C VAL A 249 -14.03 10.10 -3.58
N ALA A 250 -13.93 11.43 -3.65
CA ALA A 250 -15.01 12.27 -4.18
C ALA A 250 -15.34 11.95 -5.65
N GLU A 251 -14.33 11.80 -6.52
CA GLU A 251 -14.49 11.38 -7.93
C GLU A 251 -15.23 10.03 -8.04
N CYS A 252 -14.90 9.08 -7.15
CA CYS A 252 -15.55 7.77 -7.10
C CYS A 252 -17.02 7.86 -6.68
N LEU A 253 -17.35 8.76 -5.76
CA LEU A 253 -18.71 8.97 -5.25
C LEU A 253 -19.58 9.76 -6.24
N THR A 254 -19.04 10.70 -6.99
CA THR A 254 -19.82 11.45 -7.99
C THR A 254 -20.18 10.58 -9.18
N SER A 255 -19.23 9.77 -9.66
CA SER A 255 -19.50 8.80 -10.72
C SER A 255 -20.46 7.68 -10.29
N GLU A 256 -20.72 7.49 -8.99
CA GLU A 256 -21.81 6.62 -8.52
C GLU A 256 -23.20 7.23 -8.70
N HIS A 257 -23.32 8.55 -8.60
CA HIS A 257 -24.60 9.22 -8.80
C HIS A 257 -24.98 9.25 -10.29
N ASP A 258 -24.00 9.50 -11.16
CA ASP A 258 -24.23 9.55 -12.62
C ASP A 258 -24.61 8.18 -13.21
N ASP A 259 -24.01 7.07 -12.73
CA ASP A 259 -24.35 5.71 -13.16
C ASP A 259 -25.74 5.25 -12.66
N ALA A 260 -26.21 5.80 -11.53
CA ALA A 260 -27.52 5.45 -10.94
C ALA A 260 -28.70 6.18 -11.62
N ASP A 261 -28.44 7.35 -12.21
CA ASP A 261 -29.44 8.15 -12.92
C ASP A 261 -29.65 7.69 -14.39
N ASP A 262 -28.78 6.82 -14.94
CA ASP A 262 -28.85 6.32 -16.32
C ASP A 262 -29.65 4.99 -16.49
N ASP A 263 -30.16 4.38 -15.41
CA ASP A 263 -31.03 3.17 -15.49
C ASP A 263 -32.46 3.49 -15.99
N GLY A 264 -32.65 4.64 -16.64
CA GLY A 264 -33.93 5.15 -17.16
C GLY A 264 -33.93 5.60 -18.62
N GLY A 265 -32.91 5.30 -19.42
CA GLY A 265 -32.74 5.88 -20.76
C GLY A 265 -32.56 4.89 -21.91
N GLU A 266 -33.54 4.85 -22.80
CA GLU A 266 -33.64 4.16 -24.10
C GLU A 266 -32.31 3.99 -24.90
N ALA A 267 -32.05 2.76 -25.35
CA ALA A 267 -30.87 2.40 -26.14
C ALA A 267 -30.76 3.20 -27.46
N ALA A 268 -29.69 4.00 -27.59
CA ALA A 268 -29.30 4.61 -28.86
C ALA A 268 -28.57 3.60 -29.77
N PRO A 269 -28.84 3.58 -31.09
CA PRO A 269 -28.21 2.65 -32.01
C PRO A 269 -26.74 3.02 -32.31
N PRO A 270 -25.91 2.05 -32.73
CA PRO A 270 -24.46 2.24 -32.87
C PRO A 270 -24.12 3.16 -34.04
N ALA A 271 -23.18 4.09 -33.81
CA ALA A 271 -22.64 4.95 -34.85
C ALA A 271 -21.65 4.18 -35.74
N GLU A 272 -21.88 4.23 -37.06
CA GLU A 272 -21.06 3.61 -38.09
C GLU A 272 -19.65 4.22 -38.20
N CYS A 273 -18.66 3.34 -38.29
CA CYS A 273 -17.28 3.62 -38.69
C CYS A 273 -17.18 4.47 -39.97
N ARG A 274 -16.46 5.60 -39.91
CA ARG A 274 -15.91 6.26 -41.11
C ARG A 274 -14.39 6.38 -41.01
N ALA A 275 -13.76 5.88 -42.07
CA ALA A 275 -12.33 5.73 -42.25
C ALA A 275 -11.56 7.05 -42.40
N LEU A 276 -10.30 7.02 -41.98
CA LEU A 276 -9.24 8.01 -42.21
C LEU A 276 -8.85 8.10 -43.70
N PRO A 277 -8.30 9.25 -44.14
CA PRO A 277 -7.28 9.28 -45.17
C PRO A 277 -5.91 9.65 -44.59
N ALA A 278 -4.88 8.95 -45.10
CA ALA A 278 -3.47 9.15 -44.83
C ALA A 278 -2.85 10.24 -45.72
N THR A 279 -1.83 10.95 -45.23
CA THR A 279 -0.64 11.33 -46.02
C THR A 279 0.57 11.65 -45.13
N LEU A 280 1.73 11.20 -45.62
CA LEU A 280 3.09 11.23 -45.07
C LEU A 280 3.76 12.62 -45.14
N ALA A 281 4.74 12.90 -44.26
CA ALA A 281 6.16 13.08 -44.65
C ALA A 281 7.09 13.49 -43.48
N SER A 282 8.22 12.77 -43.36
CA SER A 282 9.61 13.08 -42.90
C SER A 282 9.91 14.42 -42.19
N VAL A 283 10.83 14.53 -41.21
CA VAL A 283 12.30 14.40 -41.34
C VAL A 283 12.99 14.27 -39.94
N GLN A 284 13.76 13.20 -39.78
CA GLN A 284 15.18 13.06 -39.32
C GLN A 284 15.81 13.90 -38.16
N GLU A 285 16.35 13.13 -37.20
CA GLU A 285 17.60 13.25 -36.40
C GLU A 285 17.95 14.51 -35.58
N ALA A 286 18.25 14.30 -34.27
CA ALA A 286 19.62 14.48 -33.73
C ALA A 286 19.75 14.09 -32.23
N ILE A 287 20.60 13.10 -31.97
CA ILE A 287 21.74 13.10 -31.02
C ILE A 287 21.44 13.36 -29.52
N LEU A 288 21.49 12.27 -28.74
CA LEU A 288 21.77 12.23 -27.29
C LEU A 288 23.17 12.76 -26.95
N PRO A 289 23.36 13.25 -25.72
CA PRO A 289 24.45 12.70 -24.91
C PRO A 289 23.99 12.15 -23.55
N LYS A 290 24.74 11.12 -23.15
CA LYS A 290 24.64 10.33 -21.91
C LYS A 290 24.96 11.16 -20.66
N ALA A 291 24.28 10.85 -19.55
CA ALA A 291 24.74 11.09 -18.18
C ALA A 291 24.67 9.74 -17.43
N VAL A 292 25.78 9.03 -17.29
CA VAL A 292 26.68 8.98 -16.11
C VAL A 292 25.97 8.56 -14.82
N HIS A 293 26.25 7.32 -14.46
CA HIS A 293 25.89 6.61 -13.24
C HIS A 293 26.83 7.01 -12.09
N VAL A 294 26.32 7.20 -10.87
CA VAL A 294 27.06 6.99 -9.62
C VAL A 294 26.10 6.44 -8.54
N PRO A 295 26.47 5.38 -7.80
CA PRO A 295 25.63 4.74 -6.78
C PRO A 295 25.94 5.21 -5.34
N ASN A 296 24.90 5.25 -4.50
CA ASN A 296 24.80 4.58 -3.19
C ASN A 296 23.34 4.66 -2.71
#